data_AF-A0A6V7M8G7-F1
#
_entry.id   AF-A0A6V7M8G7-F1
#
_cell.length_a   1.000
_cell.length_b   1.000
_cell.length_c   1.000
_cell.angle_alpha   90.00
_cell.angle_beta   90.00
_cell.angle_gamma   90.00
#
_symmetry.space_group_name_H-M   'P 1'
#
loop_
_entity.id
_entity.type
_entity.pdbx_description
1 polymer ?
#
loop_
_entity_poly.entity_id
_entity_poly.type
_entity_poly.pdbx_seq_one_letter_code
_entity_poly.pdbx_strand_id
1 'polypeptide(L)'
;AEHLGVDPKKFAWCLTNYCIIKRGHAVRRRQTCEEAIEARDVLANNLYQRLVDWIVNNVNLKMSMSRTLFGDKFVISVMDMFGFECFAVNRFEQLIVNTMNEQLQCYYNQR
;
A
#
# COMPACT_ATOMS: atom_id res chain seq x y z
N ALA A 1 18.81 -2.24 6.94
CA ALA A 1 18.95 -2.18 8.42
C ALA A 1 19.43 -0.80 8.85
N GLU A 2 20.57 -0.34 8.35
CA GLU A 2 21.12 0.99 8.64
C GLU A 2 20.14 2.14 8.34
N HIS A 3 19.60 2.22 7.12
CA HIS A 3 18.59 3.23 6.77
C HIS A 3 17.29 3.17 7.57
N LEU A 4 16.99 2.00 8.16
CA LEU A 4 15.81 1.82 9.00
C LEU A 4 16.12 2.07 10.49
N GLY A 5 17.38 2.33 10.85
CA GLY A 5 17.82 2.50 12.23
C GLY A 5 17.64 1.26 13.11
N VAL A 6 17.61 0.06 12.52
CA VAL A 6 17.38 -1.20 13.25
C VAL A 6 18.65 -2.06 13.32
N ASP A 7 18.75 -2.87 14.37
CA ASP A 7 19.86 -3.82 14.53
C ASP A 7 19.92 -4.82 13.35
N PRO A 8 21.05 -4.88 12.62
CA PRO A 8 21.16 -5.73 11.43
C PRO A 8 20.98 -7.23 11.72
N LYS A 9 21.44 -7.72 12.87
CA LYS A 9 21.39 -9.15 13.21
C LYS A 9 19.96 -9.57 13.51
N LYS A 10 19.23 -8.79 14.32
CA LYS A 10 17.81 -9.01 14.61
C LYS A 10 16.97 -8.89 13.34
N PHE A 11 17.26 -7.91 12.49
CA PHE A 11 16.53 -7.71 11.24
C PHE A 11 16.69 -8.90 10.28
N ALA A 12 17.92 -9.36 10.05
CA ALA A 12 18.17 -10.55 9.25
C ALA A 12 17.52 -11.80 9.86
N TRP A 13 17.53 -11.90 11.20
CA TRP A 13 16.88 -13.01 11.90
C TRP A 13 15.36 -13.02 11.67
N CYS A 14 14.69 -11.87 11.77
CA CYS A 14 13.23 -11.76 11.57
C CYS A 14 12.82 -12.04 10.12
N LEU A 15 13.66 -11.74 9.14
CA LEU A 15 13.39 -12.04 7.72
C LEU A 15 13.63 -13.50 7.33
N THR A 16 14.21 -14.31 8.21
CA THR A 16 14.57 -15.70 7.92
C THR A 16 13.95 -16.68 8.92
N ASN A 17 13.24 -16.18 9.92
CA ASN A 17 12.63 -16.96 10.98
C ASN A 17 11.29 -16.33 11.37
N TYR A 18 10.34 -17.16 11.75
CA TYR A 18 9.12 -16.70 12.39
C TYR A 18 8.79 -17.56 13.61
N CYS A 19 8.13 -16.96 14.60
CA CYS A 19 7.70 -17.64 15.82
C CYS A 19 6.22 -18.00 15.71
N ILE A 20 5.91 -19.27 15.96
CA ILE A 20 4.53 -19.77 16.01
C ILE A 20 4.22 -20.11 17.46
N ILE A 21 3.10 -19.64 17.98
CA ILE A 21 2.61 -20.10 19.28
C ILE A 21 1.93 -21.44 19.08
N LYS A 22 2.49 -22.51 19.64
CA LYS A 22 1.88 -23.85 19.70
C LYS A 22 1.71 -24.25 21.15
N ARG A 23 0.47 -24.54 21.56
CA ARG A 23 0.11 -24.98 22.92
C ARG A 23 0.69 -24.06 24.03
N GLY A 24 0.62 -22.74 23.82
CA GLY A 24 1.14 -21.75 24.77
C GLY A 24 2.66 -21.50 24.73
N HIS A 25 3.41 -22.24 23.89
CA HIS A 25 4.85 -22.05 23.75
C HIS A 25 5.22 -21.45 22.39
N ALA A 26 6.16 -20.50 22.38
CA ALA A 26 6.71 -19.95 21.15
C ALA A 26 7.71 -20.96 20.54
N VAL A 27 7.38 -21.48 19.36
CA VAL A 27 8.22 -22.38 18.59
C VAL A 27 8.81 -21.60 17.41
N ARG A 28 10.14 -21.59 17.31
CA ARG A 28 10.86 -21.00 16.18
C ARG A 28 10.78 -21.92 14.96
N ARG A 29 10.41 -21.37 13.81
CA ARG A 29 10.54 -22.03 12.50
C ARG A 29 11.40 -21.18 11.57
N ARG A 30 12.33 -21.82 10.86
CA ARG A 30 13.08 -21.18 9.77
C ARG A 30 12.21 -21.10 8.52
N GLN A 31 12.28 -19.98 7.84
CA GLN A 31 11.66 -19.82 6.54
C GLN A 31 12.45 -20.57 5.46
N THR A 32 11.75 -21.00 4.41
CA THR A 32 12.39 -21.41 3.15
C THR A 32 13.00 -20.18 2.46
N CYS A 33 13.82 -20.39 1.43
CA CYS A 33 14.37 -19.27 0.67
C CYS A 33 13.27 -18.43 0.01
N GLU A 34 12.23 -19.08 -0.53
CA GLU A 34 11.07 -18.41 -1.13
C GLU A 34 10.27 -17.60 -0.11
N GLU A 35 9.97 -18.20 1.05
CA GLU A 35 9.25 -17.51 2.14
C GLU A 35 10.02 -16.27 2.65
N ALA A 36 11.36 -16.34 2.71
CA ALA A 36 12.20 -15.21 3.12
C ALA A 36 12.25 -14.09 2.06
N ILE A 37 12.25 -14.46 0.77
CA ILE A 37 12.16 -13.49 -0.35
C ILE A 37 10.81 -12.78 -0.30
N GLU A 38 9.72 -13.53 -0.13
CA GLU A 38 8.38 -12.98 -0.01
C GLU A 38 8.27 -12.04 1.21
N ALA A 39 8.80 -12.44 2.37
CA ALA A 39 8.82 -11.60 3.56
C ALA A 39 9.56 -10.27 3.34
N ARG A 40 10.68 -10.29 2.61
CA ARG A 40 11.42 -9.08 2.23
C ARG A 40 10.57 -8.18 1.32
N ASP A 41 9.94 -8.76 0.30
CA ASP A 41 9.18 -7.99 -0.70
C ASP A 41 7.91 -7.39 -0.08
N VAL A 42 7.20 -8.16 0.76
CA VAL A 42 6.07 -7.68 1.55
C VAL A 42 6.50 -6.55 2.51
N LEU A 43 7.64 -6.69 3.17
CA LEU A 43 8.16 -5.62 4.03
C LEU A 43 8.46 -4.35 3.22
N ALA A 44 9.11 -4.47 2.07
CA ALA A 44 9.43 -3.33 1.21
C ALA A 44 8.16 -2.62 0.72
N ASN A 45 7.18 -3.39 0.23
CA ASN A 45 5.88 -2.86 -0.19
C ASN A 45 5.16 -2.13 0.95
N ASN A 46 5.11 -2.73 2.15
CA ASN A 46 4.50 -2.10 3.32
C ASN A 46 5.20 -0.80 3.73
N LEU A 47 6.54 -0.76 3.69
CA LEU A 47 7.29 0.46 4.01
C LEU A 47 6.97 1.58 3.02
N TYR A 48 6.92 1.25 1.71
CA TYR A 48 6.56 2.21 0.68
C TYR A 48 5.12 2.71 0.84
N GLN A 49 4.15 1.81 1.07
CA GLN A 49 2.76 2.17 1.33
C GLN A 49 2.63 3.13 2.53
N ARG A 50 3.26 2.80 3.66
CA ARG A 50 3.24 3.67 4.85
C ARG A 50 3.89 5.03 4.61
N LEU A 51 4.92 5.10 3.77
CA LEU A 51 5.54 6.37 3.39
C LEU A 51 4.57 7.22 2.56
N VAL A 52 3.92 6.64 1.55
CA VAL A 52 2.91 7.33 0.73
C VAL A 52 1.76 7.83 1.60
N ASP A 53 1.22 6.97 2.48
CA ASP A 53 0.17 7.35 3.43
C ASP A 53 0.61 8.52 4.31
N TRP A 54 1.84 8.48 4.83
CA TRP A 54 2.38 9.57 5.64
C TRP A 54 2.46 10.87 4.83
N ILE A 55 2.95 10.83 3.59
CA ILE A 55 3.02 12.02 2.71
C ILE A 55 1.62 12.59 2.47
N VAL A 56 0.67 11.76 2.07
CA VAL A 56 -0.73 12.17 1.80
C VAL A 56 -1.36 12.78 3.04
N ASN A 57 -1.19 12.16 4.21
CA ASN A 57 -1.71 12.69 5.47
C ASN A 57 -1.09 14.04 5.84
N ASN A 58 0.20 14.24 5.59
CA ASN A 58 0.85 15.53 5.81
C ASN A 58 0.29 16.62 4.89
N VAL A 59 0.12 16.32 3.60
CA VAL A 59 -0.50 17.25 2.64
C VAL A 59 -1.93 17.60 3.07
N ASN A 60 -2.74 16.59 3.42
CA ASN A 60 -4.12 16.79 3.87
C ASN A 60 -4.20 17.65 5.13
N LEU A 61 -3.32 17.42 6.11
CA LEU A 61 -3.26 18.24 7.33
C LEU A 61 -2.96 19.70 6.99
N LYS A 62 -2.00 19.97 6.10
CA LYS A 62 -1.67 21.35 5.68
C LYS A 62 -2.79 22.02 4.89
N MET A 63 -3.56 21.26 4.11
CA MET A 63 -4.69 21.77 3.33
C MET A 63 -6.00 21.90 4.13
N SER A 64 -6.08 21.32 5.33
CA SER A 64 -7.31 21.24 6.13
C SER A 64 -7.83 22.58 6.66
N MET A 65 -7.00 23.63 6.71
CA MET A 65 -7.36 24.95 7.26
C MET A 65 -8.65 25.53 6.65
N SER A 66 -8.81 25.42 5.32
CA SER A 66 -9.99 25.92 4.62
C SER A 66 -11.26 25.17 5.04
N ARG A 67 -11.18 23.84 5.14
CA ARG A 67 -12.28 22.99 5.62
C ARG A 67 -12.67 23.33 7.06
N THR A 68 -11.72 23.61 7.95
CA THR A 68 -12.01 24.01 9.33
C THR A 68 -12.76 25.34 9.42
N LEU A 69 -12.46 26.29 8.53
CA LEU A 69 -13.05 27.63 8.54
C LEU A 69 -14.40 27.71 7.81
N PHE A 70 -14.55 27.01 6.70
CA PHE A 70 -15.71 27.15 5.80
C PHE A 70 -16.64 25.92 5.78
N GLY A 71 -16.24 24.82 6.42
CA GLY A 71 -16.97 23.55 6.40
C GLY A 71 -16.96 22.87 5.02
N ASP A 72 -17.79 21.84 4.86
CA ASP A 72 -17.85 21.00 3.65
C ASP A 72 -19.05 21.31 2.73
N LYS A 73 -19.67 22.48 2.89
CA LYS A 73 -20.93 22.79 2.19
C LYS A 73 -20.77 22.91 0.67
N PHE A 74 -19.62 23.40 0.20
CA PHE A 74 -19.33 23.58 -1.22
C PHE A 74 -17.97 22.94 -1.53
N VAL A 75 -17.99 21.77 -2.16
CA VAL A 75 -16.80 21.01 -2.54
C VAL A 75 -16.77 20.81 -4.04
N ILE A 76 -15.64 21.12 -4.66
CA ILE A 76 -15.35 20.79 -6.05
C ILE A 76 -14.28 19.69 -6.02
N SER A 77 -14.63 18.51 -6.53
CA SER A 77 -13.70 17.39 -6.64
C SER A 77 -13.12 17.33 -8.04
N VAL A 78 -11.79 17.37 -8.14
CA VAL A 78 -11.06 17.14 -9.39
C VAL A 78 -10.49 15.73 -9.32
N MET A 79 -10.70 14.94 -10.37
CA MET A 79 -10.24 13.57 -10.47
C MET A 79 -9.20 13.46 -11.58
N ASP A 80 -8.01 13.00 -11.23
CA ASP A 80 -6.94 12.64 -12.16
C ASP A 80 -6.59 11.18 -11.92
N MET A 81 -6.71 10.35 -12.94
CA MET A 81 -6.54 8.91 -12.84
C MET A 81 -6.06 8.30 -14.14
N PHE A 82 -5.49 7.11 -14.05
CA PHE A 82 -5.06 6.34 -15.22
C PHE A 82 -6.25 6.01 -16.12
N GLY A 83 -6.06 6.23 -17.43
CA GLY A 83 -6.99 5.80 -18.47
C GLY A 83 -6.92 4.30 -18.73
N PHE A 84 -7.71 3.82 -19.69
CA PHE A 84 -7.71 2.42 -20.10
C PHE A 84 -6.34 1.98 -20.63
N GLU A 85 -5.81 0.86 -20.12
CA GLU A 85 -4.51 0.31 -20.47
C GLU A 85 -4.65 -0.96 -21.30
N CYS A 86 -3.87 -1.08 -22.38
CA CYS A 86 -3.82 -2.29 -23.20
C CYS A 86 -2.39 -2.55 -23.67
N PHE A 87 -1.71 -3.47 -22.98
CA PHE A 87 -0.35 -3.89 -23.31
C PHE A 87 -0.33 -5.30 -23.90
N ALA A 88 0.84 -5.70 -24.43
CA ALA A 88 1.07 -7.06 -24.94
C ALA A 88 0.87 -8.14 -23.85
N VAL A 89 1.17 -7.81 -22.58
CA VAL A 89 0.87 -8.63 -21.41
C VAL A 89 0.27 -7.73 -20.35
N ASN A 90 -1.01 -7.98 -20.02
CA ASN A 90 -1.71 -7.30 -18.95
C ASN A 90 -1.66 -8.15 -17.69
N ARG A 91 -1.30 -7.55 -16.56
CA ARG A 91 -1.28 -8.20 -15.25
C ARG A 91 -2.52 -7.80 -14.44
N PHE A 92 -2.58 -8.25 -13.19
CA PHE A 92 -3.71 -7.98 -12.30
C PHE A 92 -3.94 -6.48 -12.09
N GLU A 93 -2.86 -5.68 -12.13
CA GLU A 93 -2.89 -4.23 -12.01
C GLU A 93 -3.69 -3.58 -13.15
N GLN A 94 -3.45 -3.99 -14.40
CA GLN A 94 -4.22 -3.50 -15.56
C GLN A 94 -5.70 -3.89 -15.45
N LEU A 95 -6.01 -5.08 -14.95
CA LEU A 95 -7.40 -5.49 -14.73
C LEU A 95 -8.10 -4.53 -13.75
N ILE A 96 -7.44 -4.14 -12.66
CA ILE A 96 -7.99 -3.16 -11.70
C ILE A 96 -8.21 -1.81 -12.38
N VAL A 97 -7.20 -1.29 -13.09
CA VAL A 97 -7.27 0.01 -13.79
C VAL A 97 -8.41 0.02 -14.81
N ASN A 98 -8.52 -1.02 -15.64
CA ASN A 98 -9.53 -1.09 -16.69
C ASN A 98 -10.94 -1.27 -16.12
N THR A 99 -11.09 -2.09 -15.06
CA THR A 99 -12.38 -2.23 -14.37
C THR A 99 -12.84 -0.90 -13.78
N MET A 100 -11.92 -0.13 -13.16
CA MET A 100 -12.24 1.21 -12.64
C MET A 100 -12.71 2.15 -13.76
N ASN A 101 -12.04 2.12 -14.92
CA ASN A 101 -12.44 2.90 -16.10
C ASN A 101 -13.82 2.50 -16.63
N GLU A 102 -14.13 1.20 -16.69
CA GLU A 102 -15.45 0.72 -17.08
C GLU A 102 -16.55 1.20 -16.13
N GLN A 103 -16.31 1.17 -14.82
CA GLN A 103 -17.26 1.68 -13.83
C GLN A 103 -17.52 3.18 -13.99
N LEU A 104 -16.47 3.95 -14.28
CA LEU A 104 -16.61 5.39 -14.51
C LEU A 104 -17.34 5.72 -15.81
N GLN A 105 -17.06 4.98 -16.88
CA GLN A 105 -17.78 5.13 -18.14
C GLN A 105 -19.26 4.75 -17.95
N CYS A 106 -19.54 3.70 -17.19
CA CYS A 106 -20.90 3.28 -16.82
C CYS A 106 -21.62 4.40 -16.04
N TYR A 107 -20.97 4.97 -15.02
CA TYR A 107 -21.50 6.10 -14.26
C TYR A 107 -21.79 7.33 -15.14
N TYR A 108 -20.89 7.64 -16.09
CA TYR A 108 -21.08 8.75 -17.02
C TYR A 108 -22.26 8.51 -17.97
N ASN A 109 -22.39 7.31 -18.52
CA ASN A 109 -23.44 6.97 -19.48
C ASN A 109 -24.84 6.82 -18.85
N GLN A 110 -24.93 6.61 -17.53
CA GLN A 110 -26.18 6.53 -16.79
C GLN A 110 -26.74 7.90 -16.35
N ARG A 111 -26.00 8.98 -16.63
CA ARG A 111 -26.47 10.35 -16.46
C ARG A 111 -27.11 10.88 -17.74
#